data_AF-A0A533QFB2-F1
#
_entry.id   AF-A0A533QFB2-F1
#
_cell.length_a   1.000
_cell.length_b   1.000
_cell.length_c   1.000
_cell.angle_alpha   90.00
_cell.angle_beta   90.00
_cell.angle_gamma   90.00
#
_symmetry.space_group_name_H-M   'P 1'
#
loop_
_entity.id
_entity.type
_entity.pdbx_description
1 polymer ?
#
loop_
_entity_poly.entity_id
_entity_poly.type
_entity_poly.pdbx_seq_one_letter_code
_entity_poly.pdbx_strand_id
1 'polypeptide(L)'
;MVKAPEKFLDEYLRHQKGLASNIVTKTAREPMHSVSEEEMARLKLNLQMLWAIYNTPEIKEILSRKHRIHFLDMRGAKVSLTLSYVDHGIFMEYELDMGSKKELAGAQLYKQAEMNLQRYFTHKEGIEELLRTENQALQAVVDVFIGRELLESEVWNAIAKGEQIQLSTMSYLV
;
A
#
# COMPACT_ATOMS: atom_id res chain seq x y z
N MET A 1 -21.67 -27.20 -12.74
CA MET A 1 -22.44 -26.03 -12.25
C MET A 1 -23.14 -26.45 -10.98
N VAL A 2 -22.66 -26.01 -9.81
CA VAL A 2 -23.32 -26.26 -8.52
C VAL A 2 -23.62 -24.89 -7.92
N LYS A 3 -24.90 -24.58 -7.79
CA LYS A 3 -25.42 -23.35 -7.19
C LYS A 3 -25.09 -23.35 -5.70
N ALA A 4 -24.42 -22.31 -5.21
CA ALA A 4 -24.26 -22.10 -3.78
C ALA A 4 -25.63 -21.74 -3.16
N PRO A 5 -26.00 -22.26 -1.97
CA PRO A 5 -27.35 -22.12 -1.43
C PRO A 5 -27.53 -20.74 -0.79
N GLU A 6 -28.59 -20.03 -1.21
CA GLU A 6 -29.02 -18.71 -0.70
C GLU A 6 -29.13 -18.64 0.83
N LYS A 7 -29.21 -19.79 1.53
CA LYS A 7 -29.23 -19.88 2.99
C LYS A 7 -27.94 -19.38 3.68
N PHE A 8 -26.80 -19.35 3.01
CA PHE A 8 -25.54 -18.94 3.64
C PHE A 8 -25.42 -17.42 3.83
N LEU A 9 -26.00 -16.63 2.91
CA LEU A 9 -25.91 -15.17 2.95
C LEU A 9 -26.76 -14.58 4.08
N ASP A 10 -27.94 -15.15 4.31
CA ASP A 10 -28.85 -14.74 5.40
C ASP A 10 -28.32 -15.13 6.78
N GLU A 11 -27.62 -16.26 6.89
CA GLU A 11 -26.94 -16.65 8.13
C GLU A 11 -25.76 -15.72 8.45
N TYR A 12 -24.98 -15.35 7.43
CA TYR A 12 -23.85 -14.43 7.58
C TYR A 12 -24.28 -13.03 8.02
N LEU A 13 -25.38 -12.51 7.47
CA LEU A 13 -25.91 -11.19 7.82
C LEU A 13 -26.59 -11.16 9.20
N ARG A 14 -27.09 -12.31 9.70
CA ARG A 14 -27.64 -12.41 11.06
C ARG A 14 -26.58 -12.30 12.15
N HIS A 15 -25.36 -12.74 11.89
CA HIS A 15 -24.26 -12.65 12.86
C HIS A 15 -23.65 -11.24 13.01
N GLN A 16 -23.98 -10.28 12.13
CA GLN A 16 -23.55 -8.89 12.26
C GLN A 16 -24.43 -8.02 13.18
N LYS A 17 -25.59 -8.52 13.65
CA LYS A 17 -26.55 -7.71 14.42
C LYS A 17 -26.58 -7.96 15.94
N GLY A 18 -25.58 -8.63 16.50
CA GLY A 18 -25.52 -8.82 17.94
C GLY A 18 -24.11 -9.03 18.44
N LEU A 19 -23.38 -7.95 18.68
CA LEU A 19 -22.23 -7.90 19.58
C LEU A 19 -21.99 -6.44 19.99
N ALA A 20 -22.98 -5.89 20.71
CA ALA A 20 -22.70 -4.84 21.66
C ALA A 20 -21.95 -5.47 22.86
N SER A 21 -20.87 -4.80 23.24
CA SER A 21 -20.14 -4.91 24.51
C SER A 21 -19.58 -6.30 24.90
N ASN A 22 -18.27 -6.46 24.72
CA ASN A 22 -17.42 -6.78 25.86
C ASN A 22 -16.10 -6.01 25.73
N ILE A 23 -15.82 -5.29 26.80
CA ILE A 23 -14.69 -4.38 26.98
C ILE A 23 -13.41 -5.20 26.92
N VAL A 24 -12.73 -5.15 25.78
CA VAL A 24 -11.29 -5.42 25.71
C VAL A 24 -10.62 -4.07 25.85
N THR A 25 -9.80 -3.95 26.89
CA THR A 25 -8.89 -2.85 27.19
C THR A 25 -8.43 -2.16 25.92
N LYS A 26 -8.70 -0.85 25.83
CA LYS A 26 -8.00 0.06 24.93
C LYS A 26 -6.52 -0.27 25.04
N THR A 27 -5.97 -0.97 24.04
CA THR A 27 -4.57 -0.76 23.69
C THR A 27 -4.46 0.73 23.46
N ALA A 28 -3.59 1.36 24.25
CA ALA A 28 -3.33 2.77 24.19
C ALA A 28 -3.19 3.15 22.71
N ARG A 29 -3.93 4.19 22.31
CA ARG A 29 -3.64 4.93 21.07
C ARG A 29 -2.14 5.19 21.09
N GLU A 30 -1.38 4.47 20.29
CA GLU A 30 -0.12 5.00 19.84
C GLU A 30 -0.49 6.33 19.16
N PRO A 31 0.11 7.45 19.58
CA PRO A 31 -0.14 8.69 18.90
C PRO A 31 0.24 8.44 17.45
N MET A 32 -0.72 8.75 16.56
CA MET A 32 -0.46 9.11 15.18
C MET A 32 0.89 9.81 15.17
N HIS A 33 1.94 9.13 14.66
CA HIS A 33 3.29 9.66 14.72
C HIS A 33 3.20 11.08 14.20
N SER A 34 3.57 12.07 15.03
CA SER A 34 3.52 13.46 14.60
C SER A 34 4.62 13.60 13.55
N VAL A 35 4.24 13.41 12.30
CA VAL A 35 5.13 13.52 11.15
C VAL A 35 5.72 14.92 11.19
N SER A 36 7.04 15.00 11.29
CA SER A 36 7.75 16.27 11.26
C SER A 36 7.56 16.94 9.90
N GLU A 37 7.76 18.27 9.86
CA GLU A 37 7.68 19.01 8.60
C GLU A 37 8.69 18.47 7.55
N GLU A 38 9.85 18.00 8.00
CA GLU A 38 10.88 17.40 7.14
C GLU A 38 10.41 16.08 6.52
N GLU A 39 9.80 15.20 7.31
CA GLU A 39 9.25 13.93 6.85
C GLU A 39 8.09 14.15 5.86
N MET A 40 7.21 15.12 6.15
CA MET A 40 6.13 15.50 5.25
C MET A 40 6.67 16.09 3.94
N ALA A 41 7.70 16.94 4.01
CA ALA A 41 8.34 17.50 2.82
C ALA A 41 8.99 16.40 1.96
N ARG A 42 9.64 15.40 2.59
CA ARG A 42 10.25 14.27 1.89
C ARG A 42 9.21 13.37 1.23
N LEU A 43 8.13 13.03 1.93
CA LEU A 43 7.00 12.29 1.36
C LEU A 43 6.45 13.01 0.13
N LYS A 44 6.20 14.31 0.25
CA LYS A 44 5.68 15.13 -0.85
C LYS A 44 6.64 15.15 -2.05
N LEU A 45 7.93 15.36 -1.80
CA LEU A 45 8.95 15.41 -2.84
C LEU A 45 9.03 14.07 -3.59
N ASN A 46 9.06 12.96 -2.87
CA ASN A 46 9.09 11.61 -3.45
C ASN A 46 7.85 11.33 -4.32
N LEU A 47 6.65 11.61 -3.82
CA LEU A 47 5.41 11.38 -4.57
C LEU A 47 5.35 12.25 -5.83
N GLN A 48 5.72 13.53 -5.73
CA GLN A 48 5.74 14.46 -6.86
C GLN A 48 6.76 14.06 -7.93
N MET A 49 7.97 13.66 -7.51
CA MET A 49 9.05 13.25 -8.41
C MET A 49 8.69 11.95 -9.14
N LEU A 50 8.13 10.95 -8.44
CA LEU A 50 7.61 9.74 -9.09
C LEU A 50 6.49 10.08 -10.09
N TRP A 51 5.51 10.88 -9.69
CA TRP A 51 4.43 11.28 -10.59
C TRP A 51 4.94 12.01 -11.85
N ALA A 52 5.94 12.89 -11.70
CA ALA A 52 6.54 13.62 -12.80
C ALA A 52 7.24 12.68 -13.79
N ILE A 53 8.05 11.73 -13.30
CA ILE A 53 8.77 10.74 -14.13
C ILE A 53 7.78 9.83 -14.86
N TYR A 54 6.83 9.22 -14.15
CA TYR A 54 5.94 8.24 -14.77
C TYR A 54 4.91 8.86 -15.74
N ASN A 55 4.75 10.18 -15.73
CA ASN A 55 3.89 10.89 -16.67
C ASN A 55 4.63 11.45 -17.90
N THR A 56 5.95 11.21 -18.05
CA THR A 56 6.68 11.71 -19.23
C THR A 56 6.31 10.95 -20.51
N PRO A 57 6.51 11.56 -21.70
CA PRO A 57 6.25 10.89 -22.98
C PRO A 57 7.02 9.59 -23.19
N GLU A 58 8.26 9.51 -22.70
CA GLU A 58 9.13 8.32 -22.81
C GLU A 58 8.49 7.12 -22.10
N ILE A 59 7.93 7.33 -20.91
CA ILE A 59 7.25 6.27 -20.15
C ILE A 59 5.97 5.85 -20.87
N LYS A 60 5.24 6.78 -21.48
CA LYS A 60 4.04 6.45 -22.29
C LYS A 60 4.40 5.59 -23.50
N GLU A 61 5.53 5.86 -24.14
CA GLU A 61 6.04 5.01 -25.22
C GLU A 61 6.37 3.60 -24.71
N ILE A 62 7.05 3.48 -23.57
CA ILE A 62 7.32 2.17 -22.94
C ILE A 62 6.00 1.44 -22.66
N LEU A 63 5.00 2.13 -22.10
CA LEU A 63 3.70 1.53 -21.78
C LEU A 63 2.92 1.06 -23.00
N SER A 64 3.06 1.76 -24.12
CA SER A 64 2.45 1.32 -25.39
C SER A 64 2.97 -0.06 -25.83
N ARG A 65 4.17 -0.44 -25.39
CA ARG A 65 4.80 -1.75 -25.66
C ARG A 65 4.65 -2.73 -24.50
N LYS A 66 4.54 -2.22 -23.26
CA LYS A 66 4.39 -2.98 -22.02
C LYS A 66 3.19 -2.46 -21.25
N HIS A 67 2.14 -3.25 -21.10
CA HIS A 67 0.91 -2.81 -20.42
C HIS A 67 1.13 -2.29 -18.98
N ARG A 68 2.20 -2.73 -18.30
CA ARG A 68 2.52 -2.38 -16.92
C ARG A 68 4.02 -2.16 -16.73
N ILE A 69 4.38 -1.15 -15.94
CA ILE A 69 5.74 -0.94 -15.44
C ILE A 69 5.72 -1.05 -13.92
N HIS A 70 6.35 -2.10 -13.38
CA HIS A 70 6.62 -2.20 -11.95
C HIS A 70 7.82 -1.32 -11.62
N PHE A 71 7.71 -0.50 -10.58
CA PHE A 71 8.77 0.46 -10.28
C PHE A 71 9.24 0.46 -8.83
N LEU A 72 8.43 -0.07 -7.92
CA LEU A 72 8.79 -0.19 -6.52
C LEU A 72 8.35 -1.56 -6.01
N ASP A 73 9.23 -2.26 -5.32
CA ASP A 73 8.89 -3.45 -4.56
C ASP A 73 9.33 -3.23 -3.12
N MET A 74 8.41 -3.38 -2.19
CA MET A 74 8.67 -3.27 -0.78
C MET A 74 8.36 -4.57 -0.07
N ARG A 75 9.33 -5.09 0.68
CA ARG A 75 9.18 -6.32 1.46
C ARG A 75 9.46 -6.05 2.93
N GLY A 76 8.46 -6.35 3.74
CA GLY A 76 8.51 -6.30 5.19
C GLY A 76 8.03 -7.60 5.83
N ALA A 77 8.19 -7.70 7.14
CA ALA A 77 7.85 -8.91 7.89
C ALA A 77 6.35 -9.27 7.86
N LYS A 78 5.48 -8.26 7.76
CA LYS A 78 4.00 -8.41 7.79
C LYS A 78 3.29 -7.82 6.58
N VAL A 79 4.04 -7.17 5.69
CA VAL A 79 3.50 -6.52 4.50
C VAL A 79 4.49 -6.68 3.36
N SER A 80 4.01 -7.15 2.22
CA SER A 80 4.71 -7.05 0.94
C SER A 80 3.86 -6.21 0.03
N LEU A 81 4.45 -5.30 -0.73
CA LEU A 81 3.69 -4.51 -1.69
C LEU A 81 4.55 -4.14 -2.91
N THR A 82 3.92 -4.02 -4.06
CA THR A 82 4.53 -3.62 -5.31
C THR A 82 3.75 -2.46 -5.90
N LEU A 83 4.44 -1.38 -6.27
CA LEU A 83 3.86 -0.26 -7.00
C LEU A 83 4.14 -0.40 -8.50
N SER A 84 3.09 -0.13 -9.27
CA SER A 84 3.14 -0.18 -10.72
C SER A 84 2.41 0.99 -11.35
N TYR A 85 2.82 1.33 -12.56
CA TYR A 85 2.16 2.31 -13.41
C TYR A 85 1.48 1.58 -14.58
N VAL A 86 0.16 1.77 -14.71
CA VAL A 86 -0.74 1.08 -15.66
C VAL A 86 -1.76 2.09 -16.17
N ASP A 87 -1.94 2.21 -17.48
CA ASP A 87 -3.00 3.04 -18.11
C ASP A 87 -3.12 4.46 -17.51
N HIS A 88 -1.98 5.11 -17.29
CA HIS A 88 -1.87 6.43 -16.66
C HIS A 88 -2.24 6.52 -15.16
N GLY A 89 -2.36 5.38 -14.51
CA GLY A 89 -2.69 5.21 -13.09
C GLY A 89 -1.54 4.59 -12.29
N ILE A 90 -1.42 4.95 -11.02
CA ILE A 90 -0.56 4.24 -10.06
C ILE A 90 -1.39 3.20 -9.31
N PHE A 91 -0.91 1.96 -9.32
CA PHE A 91 -1.54 0.82 -8.63
C PHE A 91 -0.57 0.23 -7.62
N MET A 92 -1.13 -0.25 -6.52
CA MET A 92 -0.43 -1.02 -5.49
C MET A 92 -1.05 -2.39 -5.40
N GLU A 93 -0.23 -3.41 -5.64
CA GLU A 93 -0.51 -4.79 -5.25
C GLU A 93 0.09 -5.00 -3.86
N TYR A 94 -0.66 -5.60 -2.94
CA TYR A 94 -0.16 -5.83 -1.59
C TYR A 94 -0.63 -7.16 -1.02
N GLU A 95 0.19 -7.69 -0.13
CA GLU A 95 -0.08 -8.82 0.73
C GLU A 95 0.12 -8.39 2.19
N LEU A 96 -0.92 -8.52 3.01
CA LEU A 96 -0.88 -8.23 4.44
C LEU A 96 -1.04 -9.51 5.25
N ASP A 97 -0.15 -9.71 6.22
CA ASP A 97 -0.26 -10.76 7.22
C ASP A 97 -1.37 -10.41 8.23
N MET A 98 -2.43 -11.22 8.24
CA MET A 98 -3.59 -11.09 9.12
C MET A 98 -3.48 -11.91 10.41
N GLY A 99 -2.33 -12.57 10.65
CA GLY A 99 -2.10 -13.44 11.80
C GLY A 99 -2.63 -14.86 11.60
N SER A 100 -2.57 -15.67 12.65
CA SER A 100 -3.09 -17.03 12.67
C SER A 100 -4.52 -17.09 13.21
N LYS A 101 -5.39 -17.89 12.57
CA LYS A 101 -6.70 -18.24 13.15
C LYS A 101 -6.61 -19.62 13.83
N LYS A 102 -7.01 -19.67 15.11
CA LYS A 102 -7.05 -20.91 15.90
C LYS A 102 -7.84 -22.05 15.24
N GLU A 103 -8.82 -21.73 14.40
CA GLU A 103 -9.67 -22.71 13.71
C GLU A 103 -9.05 -23.29 12.43
N LEU A 104 -7.97 -22.70 11.90
CA LEU A 104 -7.29 -23.15 10.67
C LEU A 104 -5.97 -23.85 10.97
N ALA A 105 -5.92 -24.69 12.00
CA ALA A 105 -4.72 -25.47 12.37
C ALA A 105 -3.42 -24.64 12.51
N GLY A 106 -3.52 -23.36 12.89
CA GLY A 106 -2.37 -22.47 13.00
C GLY A 106 -1.83 -21.91 11.67
N ALA A 107 -2.56 -22.07 10.56
CA ALA A 107 -2.21 -21.45 9.28
C ALA A 107 -2.20 -19.93 9.38
N GLN A 108 -1.16 -19.32 8.82
CA GLN A 108 -1.06 -17.88 8.66
C GLN A 108 -2.01 -17.41 7.55
N LEU A 109 -2.79 -16.37 7.81
CA LEU A 109 -3.70 -15.79 6.83
C LEU A 109 -3.08 -14.57 6.19
N TYR A 110 -3.14 -14.51 4.86
CA TYR A 110 -2.70 -13.35 4.10
C TYR A 110 -3.89 -12.74 3.36
N LYS A 111 -3.97 -11.41 3.37
CA LYS A 111 -4.89 -10.65 2.54
C LYS A 111 -4.11 -10.09 1.35
N GLN A 112 -4.39 -10.63 0.17
CA GLN A 112 -3.90 -10.08 -1.10
C GLN A 112 -4.96 -9.18 -1.72
N ALA A 113 -4.58 -8.00 -2.19
CA ALA A 113 -5.45 -7.12 -2.96
C ALA A 113 -4.66 -6.14 -3.82
N GLU A 114 -5.35 -5.52 -4.77
CA GLU A 114 -4.86 -4.42 -5.58
C GLU A 114 -5.65 -3.15 -5.26
N MET A 115 -4.99 -2.00 -5.27
CA MET A 115 -5.65 -0.72 -5.09
C MET A 115 -5.05 0.38 -5.97
N ASN A 116 -5.92 1.24 -6.48
CA ASN A 116 -5.53 2.44 -7.20
C ASN A 116 -5.09 3.53 -6.22
N LEU A 117 -3.86 4.01 -6.38
CA LEU A 117 -3.25 5.06 -5.56
C LEU A 117 -3.24 6.43 -6.22
N GLN A 118 -3.74 6.56 -7.45
CA GLN A 118 -3.68 7.79 -8.25
C GLN A 118 -4.04 9.04 -7.43
N ARG A 119 -5.13 8.96 -6.64
CA ARG A 119 -5.61 10.09 -5.86
C ARG A 119 -4.56 10.68 -4.91
N TYR A 120 -3.68 9.84 -4.38
CA TYR A 120 -2.65 10.24 -3.42
C TYR A 120 -1.46 10.95 -4.09
N PHE A 121 -1.28 10.73 -5.39
CA PHE A 121 -0.22 11.35 -6.19
C PHE A 121 -0.69 12.64 -6.89
N THR A 122 -1.98 12.76 -7.21
CA THR A 122 -2.50 13.84 -8.05
C THR A 122 -3.32 14.89 -7.31
N HIS A 123 -4.00 14.54 -6.22
CA HIS A 123 -4.83 15.49 -5.47
C HIS A 123 -4.03 16.22 -4.40
N LYS A 124 -4.30 17.51 -4.24
CA LYS A 124 -3.65 18.37 -3.23
C LYS A 124 -3.83 17.84 -1.81
N GLU A 125 -4.99 17.28 -1.51
CA GLU A 125 -5.34 16.70 -0.19
C GLU A 125 -4.91 15.23 -0.05
N GLY A 126 -4.45 14.59 -1.14
CA GLY A 126 -4.11 13.18 -1.16
C GLY A 126 -3.01 12.81 -0.16
N ILE A 127 -2.02 13.69 0.03
CA ILE A 127 -0.95 13.46 1.02
C ILE A 127 -1.51 13.47 2.44
N GLU A 128 -2.42 14.40 2.76
CA GLU A 128 -3.05 14.46 4.09
C GLU A 128 -3.92 13.22 4.34
N GLU A 129 -4.67 12.77 3.32
CA GLU A 129 -5.43 11.52 3.41
C GLU A 129 -4.54 10.31 3.62
N LEU A 130 -3.39 10.26 2.94
CA LEU A 130 -2.41 9.18 3.05
C LEU A 130 -1.82 9.14 4.47
N LEU A 131 -1.48 10.29 5.04
CA LEU A 131 -0.99 10.41 6.42
C LEU A 131 -2.05 10.07 7.47
N ARG A 132 -3.34 10.23 7.15
CA ARG A 132 -4.46 9.94 8.07
C ARG A 132 -5.05 8.54 7.89
N THR A 133 -4.48 7.72 7.01
CA THR A 133 -5.04 6.42 6.69
C THR A 133 -4.86 5.42 7.83
N GLU A 134 -5.87 4.58 8.05
CA GLU A 134 -5.80 3.40 8.93
C GLU A 134 -5.43 2.13 8.15
N ASN A 135 -5.25 2.23 6.82
CA ASN A 135 -4.88 1.10 6.00
C ASN A 135 -3.38 0.81 6.16
N GLN A 136 -3.05 -0.34 6.76
CA GLN A 136 -1.69 -0.78 7.02
C GLN A 136 -0.79 -0.82 5.77
N ALA A 137 -1.32 -1.18 4.60
CA ALA A 137 -0.54 -1.19 3.37
C ALA A 137 -0.20 0.24 2.91
N LEU A 138 -1.12 1.18 3.06
CA LEU A 138 -0.85 2.60 2.77
C LEU A 138 0.07 3.23 3.81
N GLN A 139 -0.03 2.85 5.08
CA GLN A 139 0.93 3.27 6.11
C GLN A 139 2.34 2.80 5.77
N ALA A 140 2.52 1.55 5.33
CA ALA A 140 3.82 1.05 4.89
C ALA A 140 4.39 1.86 3.70
N VAL A 141 3.54 2.32 2.77
CA VAL A 141 3.95 3.22 1.68
C VAL A 141 4.46 4.55 2.24
N VAL A 142 3.74 5.14 3.20
CA VAL A 142 4.13 6.39 3.87
C VAL A 142 5.47 6.23 4.56
N ASP A 143 5.61 5.20 5.39
CA ASP A 143 6.81 4.96 6.20
C ASP A 143 8.06 4.84 5.31
N VAL A 144 7.91 4.22 4.15
CA VAL A 144 9.03 4.05 3.20
C VAL A 144 9.38 5.35 2.49
N PHE A 145 8.39 6.09 2.00
CA PHE A 145 8.65 7.38 1.36
C PHE A 145 9.07 8.49 2.34
N ILE A 146 8.78 8.33 3.64
CA ILE A 146 9.32 9.17 4.69
C ILE A 146 10.72 8.69 5.11
N GLY A 147 10.96 7.39 5.22
CA GLY A 147 12.23 6.84 5.69
C GLY A 147 13.38 7.00 4.70
N ARG A 148 13.09 7.23 3.41
CA ARG A 148 14.11 7.32 2.36
C ARG A 148 13.78 8.40 1.34
N GLU A 149 14.74 9.29 1.08
CA GLU A 149 14.70 10.18 -0.07
C GLU A 149 15.04 9.39 -1.34
N LEU A 150 14.17 9.46 -2.35
CA LEU A 150 14.41 8.81 -3.63
C LEU A 150 15.06 9.80 -4.59
N LEU A 151 16.17 9.38 -5.19
CA LEU A 151 16.86 10.19 -6.19
C LEU A 151 16.25 9.96 -7.57
N GLU A 152 16.04 11.03 -8.33
CA GLU A 152 15.52 10.94 -9.70
C GLU A 152 16.38 10.02 -10.59
N SER A 153 17.70 10.09 -10.44
CA SER A 153 18.66 9.26 -11.17
C SER A 153 18.52 7.77 -10.84
N GLU A 154 18.14 7.42 -9.60
CA GLU A 154 17.88 6.04 -9.21
C GLU A 154 16.66 5.48 -9.94
N VAL A 155 15.59 6.28 -10.01
CA VAL A 155 14.35 5.89 -10.72
C VAL A 155 14.62 5.69 -12.20
N TRP A 156 15.30 6.66 -12.85
CA TRP A 156 15.65 6.54 -14.26
C TRP A 156 16.57 5.36 -14.55
N ASN A 157 17.55 5.10 -13.68
CA ASN A 157 18.44 3.94 -13.81
C ASN A 157 17.68 2.62 -13.71
N ALA A 158 16.73 2.50 -12.78
CA ALA A 158 15.88 1.32 -12.64
C ALA A 158 15.05 1.10 -13.92
N ILE A 159 14.39 2.15 -14.41
CA ILE A 159 13.60 2.11 -15.66
C ILE A 159 14.47 1.67 -16.85
N ALA A 160 15.66 2.27 -17.00
CA ALA A 160 16.57 1.97 -18.11
C ALA A 160 17.05 0.50 -18.12
N LYS A 161 17.21 -0.10 -16.94
CA LYS A 161 17.58 -1.52 -16.79
C LYS A 161 16.38 -2.47 -16.83
N GLY A 162 15.15 -1.96 -16.85
CA GLY A 162 13.95 -2.77 -16.67
C GLY A 162 13.86 -3.42 -15.27
N GLU A 163 14.50 -2.79 -14.29
CA GLU A 163 14.51 -3.18 -12.89
C GLU A 163 13.47 -2.35 -12.11
N GLN A 164 13.14 -2.80 -10.91
CA GLN A 164 12.31 -2.06 -9.96
C GLN A 164 13.15 -1.70 -8.74
N ILE A 165 12.88 -0.55 -8.13
CA ILE A 165 13.54 -0.14 -6.89
C ILE A 165 13.08 -1.10 -5.79
N GLN A 166 14.03 -1.83 -5.20
CA GLN A 166 13.75 -2.70 -4.06
C GLN A 166 13.99 -1.94 -2.77
N LEU A 167 12.94 -1.82 -1.96
CA LEU A 167 12.98 -1.25 -0.63
C LEU A 167 12.70 -2.34 0.38
N SER A 168 13.63 -2.57 1.29
CA SER A 168 13.32 -3.35 2.49
C SER A 168 12.73 -2.38 3.50
N THR A 169 11.53 -2.65 4.03
CA THR A 169 11.11 -1.92 5.23
C THR A 169 12.06 -2.35 6.33
N MET A 170 12.95 -1.43 6.72
CA MET A 170 13.65 -1.56 8.01
C MET A 170 12.54 -1.74 9.03
N SER A 171 12.52 -2.89 9.68
CA SER A 171 11.61 -3.16 10.78
C SER A 171 11.83 -2.06 11.80
N TYR A 172 10.98 -1.03 11.82
CA TYR A 172 10.85 -0.15 12.98
C TYR A 172 10.18 -0.99 14.06
N LEU A 173 10.96 -1.92 14.61
CA LEU A 173 10.76 -2.50 15.93
C LEU A 173 11.43 -1.52 16.88
N VAL A 174 10.64 -0.72 17.59
CA VAL A 174 10.53 -0.66 19.05
C VAL A 174 9.42 0.33 19.40
#